data_AF-A0A2M7AIN9-F1
#
_entry.id   AF-A0A2M7AIN9-F1
#
_cell.length_a   1.000
_cell.length_b   1.000
_cell.length_c   1.000
_cell.angle_alpha   90.00
_cell.angle_beta   90.00
_cell.angle_gamma   90.00
#
_symmetry.space_group_name_H-M   'P 1'
#
loop_
_entity.id
_entity.type
_entity.pdbx_description
1 polymer ?
#
loop_
_entity_poly.entity_id
_entity_poly.type
_entity_poly.pdbx_seq_one_letter_code
_entity_poly.pdbx_strand_id
1 'polypeptide(L)'
;MPLIPTVGQKSISMRFIIGAIYLILTLGAITMVYPLLVTVTAAMSNAYDYEEFNVFPAYVLNREERYKKFLIEKYFDRPFNLFASNYDLPSEWNAYWDFRQRENVMQNQLSIYGTEGAKGEQLKTIAADYDAFMKQFSPEWQIVLFQRLSQPAQRDFLRQRYDSRVTGNLHGKEQEAAALDIMAEDTGEGKFTSFEYITYDVEKNFPFHAQRWFPEDVVRYHNYIDFVKSLPSTWKMPQTAKYLWLTYLLDSGKSIDQLNAGWGTNYESIYSVPFPLKPPVDAEFRQMWTEYVRERWPLRLIELPPGEGGGVSQLYQSPVRIHLWGCCPDSRVCA
;
A
#
# COMPACT_ATOMS: atom_id res chain seq x y z
N MET A 1 -42.03 45.11 -2.98
CA MET A 1 -41.87 46.54 -3.33
C MET A 1 -40.58 46.68 -4.13
N PRO A 2 -40.62 47.11 -5.40
CA PRO A 2 -39.40 47.36 -6.15
C PRO A 2 -38.68 48.56 -5.53
N LEU A 3 -37.41 48.38 -5.14
CA LEU A 3 -36.53 49.42 -4.60
C LEU A 3 -36.20 50.53 -5.62
N ILE A 4 -36.61 50.38 -6.88
CA ILE A 4 -36.25 51.27 -7.99
C ILE A 4 -37.52 51.85 -8.63
N PRO A 5 -37.71 53.18 -8.63
CA PRO A 5 -38.88 53.82 -9.24
C PRO A 5 -38.94 53.55 -10.74
N THR A 6 -40.14 53.23 -11.24
CA THR A 6 -40.44 52.84 -12.63
C THR A 6 -39.98 53.86 -13.67
N VAL A 7 -39.91 55.14 -13.29
CA VAL A 7 -39.57 56.26 -14.19
C VAL A 7 -38.08 56.32 -14.56
N GLY A 8 -37.19 55.68 -13.78
CA GLY A 8 -35.73 55.71 -14.01
C GLY A 8 -35.17 54.53 -14.81
N GLN A 9 -35.97 53.49 -15.08
CA GLN A 9 -35.48 52.21 -15.63
C GLN A 9 -35.02 52.26 -17.10
N LYS A 10 -35.43 53.31 -17.84
CA LYS A 10 -35.05 53.50 -19.25
C LYS A 10 -33.78 54.33 -19.45
N SER A 11 -33.29 55.03 -18.43
CA SER A 11 -32.07 55.83 -18.54
C SER A 11 -30.84 54.91 -18.62
N ILE A 12 -30.00 55.12 -19.63
CA ILE A 12 -28.75 54.36 -19.82
C ILE A 12 -27.86 54.49 -18.58
N SER A 13 -27.79 55.67 -17.96
CA SER A 13 -27.01 55.91 -16.73
C SER A 13 -27.47 55.03 -15.57
N MET A 14 -28.78 54.82 -15.42
CA MET A 14 -29.32 53.97 -14.35
C MET A 14 -28.98 52.48 -14.59
N ARG A 15 -28.97 52.05 -15.85
CA ARG A 15 -28.56 50.68 -16.22
C ARG A 15 -27.09 50.43 -15.89
N PHE A 16 -26.22 51.42 -16.10
CA PHE A 16 -24.81 51.34 -15.70
C PHE A 16 -24.65 51.21 -14.18
N ILE A 17 -25.38 52.00 -13.39
CA ILE A 17 -25.34 51.92 -11.92
C ILE A 17 -25.78 50.53 -11.43
N ILE A 18 -26.90 50.03 -11.94
CA ILE A 18 -27.40 48.70 -11.59
C ILE A 18 -26.40 47.61 -12.00
N GLY A 19 -25.84 47.71 -13.21
CA GLY A 19 -24.80 46.79 -13.68
C GLY A 19 -23.55 46.81 -12.80
N ALA A 20 -23.11 47.98 -12.35
CA ALA A 20 -21.98 48.12 -11.43
C ALA A 20 -22.28 47.49 -10.06
N ILE A 21 -23.48 47.70 -9.51
CA ILE A 21 -23.91 47.07 -8.25
C ILE A 21 -23.88 45.54 -8.38
N TYR A 22 -24.47 44.98 -9.45
CA TYR A 22 -24.42 43.54 -9.68
C TYR A 22 -23.00 43.02 -9.86
N LEU A 23 -22.15 43.74 -10.59
CA LEU A 23 -20.75 43.35 -10.78
C LEU A 23 -19.97 43.32 -9.44
N ILE A 24 -20.15 44.32 -8.58
CA ILE A 24 -19.55 44.36 -7.23
C ILE A 24 -20.09 43.23 -6.35
N LEU A 25 -21.40 43.00 -6.35
CA LEU A 25 -22.02 41.92 -5.60
C LEU A 25 -21.55 40.54 -6.08
N THR A 26 -21.43 40.33 -7.39
CA THR A 26 -20.90 39.10 -7.98
C THR A 26 -19.45 38.90 -7.62
N LEU A 27 -18.61 39.94 -7.68
CA LEU A 27 -17.21 39.87 -7.22
C LEU A 27 -17.13 39.52 -5.74
N GLY A 28 -17.94 40.15 -4.88
CA GLY A 28 -18.00 39.85 -3.45
C GLY A 28 -18.47 38.42 -3.16
N ALA A 29 -19.39 37.88 -3.96
CA ALA A 29 -19.78 36.47 -3.85
C ALA A 29 -18.63 35.54 -4.26
N ILE A 30 -17.94 35.82 -5.37
CA ILE A 30 -16.79 35.01 -5.85
C ILE A 30 -15.66 34.98 -4.82
N THR A 31 -15.35 36.12 -4.18
CA THR A 31 -14.29 36.19 -3.16
C THR A 31 -14.62 35.43 -1.89
N MET A 32 -15.91 35.18 -1.58
CA MET A 32 -16.33 34.32 -0.48
C MET A 32 -16.39 32.83 -0.88
N VAL A 33 -16.84 32.54 -2.10
CA VAL A 33 -16.96 31.16 -2.61
C VAL A 33 -15.60 30.53 -2.86
N TYR A 34 -14.61 31.29 -3.35
CA TYR A 34 -13.29 30.76 -3.66
C TYR A 34 -12.57 30.15 -2.43
N PRO A 35 -12.41 30.85 -1.28
CA PRO A 35 -11.80 30.26 -0.08
C PRO A 35 -12.59 29.07 0.48
N LEU A 36 -13.92 29.10 0.38
CA LEU A 36 -14.76 27.97 0.79
C LEU A 36 -14.42 26.72 -0.04
N LEU A 37 -14.33 26.84 -1.36
CA LEU A 37 -13.96 25.73 -2.23
C LEU A 37 -12.53 25.23 -1.98
N VAL A 38 -11.57 26.12 -1.75
CA VAL A 38 -10.20 25.73 -1.35
C VAL A 38 -10.20 24.98 -0.01
N THR A 39 -11.04 25.39 0.94
CA THR A 39 -11.14 24.70 2.23
C THR A 39 -11.77 23.32 2.10
N VAL A 40 -12.83 23.19 1.29
CA VAL A 40 -13.49 21.91 1.03
C VAL A 40 -12.54 20.95 0.31
N THR A 41 -11.80 21.43 -0.69
CA THR A 41 -10.81 20.62 -1.41
C THR A 41 -9.66 20.21 -0.49
N ALA A 42 -9.11 21.13 0.31
CA ALA A 42 -8.08 20.82 1.29
C ALA A 42 -8.54 19.77 2.35
N ALA A 43 -9.81 19.78 2.74
CA ALA A 43 -10.37 18.77 3.65
C ALA A 43 -10.49 17.37 3.01
N MET A 44 -10.52 17.30 1.68
CA MET A 44 -10.53 16.05 0.90
C MET A 44 -9.13 15.65 0.39
N SER A 45 -8.13 16.52 0.57
CA SER A 45 -6.75 16.23 0.22
C SER A 45 -6.17 15.15 1.14
N ASN A 46 -5.33 14.29 0.59
CA ASN A 46 -4.49 13.37 1.33
C ASN A 46 -3.02 13.81 1.17
N ALA A 47 -2.09 12.95 1.55
CA ALA A 47 -0.67 13.29 1.47
C ALA A 47 -0.14 13.52 0.05
N TYR A 48 -0.89 13.11 -0.98
CA TYR A 48 -0.52 13.36 -2.37
C TYR A 48 -0.70 14.83 -2.78
N ASP A 49 -1.88 15.39 -2.49
CA ASP A 49 -2.33 16.70 -2.93
C ASP A 49 -2.40 17.73 -1.80
N TYR A 50 -1.69 17.47 -0.69
CA TYR A 50 -1.67 18.36 0.48
C TYR A 50 -1.17 19.77 0.15
N GLU A 51 -0.23 19.88 -0.78
CA GLU A 51 0.34 21.16 -1.21
C GLU A 51 -0.40 21.77 -2.41
N GLU A 52 -1.45 21.12 -2.91
CA GLU A 52 -2.24 21.62 -4.04
C GLU A 52 -3.47 22.38 -3.54
N PHE A 53 -3.34 23.69 -3.43
CA PHE A 53 -4.46 24.58 -3.11
C PHE A 53 -5.29 24.92 -4.37
N ASN A 54 -5.69 23.88 -5.10
CA ASN A 54 -6.50 24.00 -6.30
C ASN A 54 -7.99 23.98 -5.95
N VAL A 55 -8.75 24.98 -6.41
CA VAL A 55 -10.23 25.04 -6.26
C VAL A 55 -10.92 23.78 -6.79
N PHE A 56 -10.37 23.22 -7.86
CA PHE A 56 -10.82 21.99 -8.46
C PHE A 56 -9.66 21.00 -8.52
N PRO A 57 -9.69 19.90 -7.76
CA PRO A 57 -8.56 18.99 -7.69
C PRO A 57 -8.31 18.30 -9.02
N ALA A 58 -7.05 18.22 -9.45
CA ALA A 58 -6.68 17.67 -10.75
C ALA A 58 -7.15 16.21 -10.94
N TYR A 59 -7.15 15.42 -9.86
CA TYR A 59 -7.60 14.02 -9.86
C TYR A 59 -9.07 13.82 -10.27
N VAL A 60 -9.91 14.87 -10.20
CA VAL A 60 -11.31 14.79 -10.62
C VAL A 60 -11.42 14.76 -12.15
N LEU A 61 -10.58 15.52 -12.86
CA LEU A 61 -10.60 15.56 -14.33
C LEU A 61 -9.59 14.61 -14.96
N ASN A 62 -8.40 14.47 -14.36
CA ASN A 62 -7.31 13.71 -14.92
C ASN A 62 -7.26 12.29 -14.31
N ARG A 63 -7.39 11.28 -15.17
CA ARG A 63 -7.33 9.85 -14.80
C ARG A 63 -5.97 9.47 -14.23
N GLU A 64 -4.88 10.02 -14.79
CA GLU A 64 -3.53 9.76 -14.31
C GLU A 64 -3.36 10.27 -12.88
N GLU A 65 -3.73 11.52 -12.62
CA GLU A 65 -3.69 12.11 -11.27
C GLU A 65 -4.54 11.34 -10.26
N ARG A 66 -5.69 10.83 -10.68
CA ARG A 66 -6.54 9.97 -9.85
C ARG A 66 -5.86 8.66 -9.48
N TYR A 67 -5.18 8.05 -10.45
CA TYR A 67 -4.46 6.81 -10.19
C TYR A 67 -3.23 7.05 -9.31
N LYS A 68 -2.52 8.16 -9.52
CA LYS A 68 -1.40 8.53 -8.67
C LYS A 68 -1.84 8.69 -7.22
N LYS A 69 -2.94 9.43 -7.00
CA LYS A 69 -3.57 9.58 -5.67
C LYS A 69 -3.99 8.22 -5.08
N PHE A 70 -4.54 7.32 -5.89
CA PHE A 70 -4.90 5.97 -5.47
C PHE A 70 -3.69 5.13 -5.04
N LEU A 71 -2.60 5.14 -5.81
CA LEU A 71 -1.39 4.39 -5.48
C LEU A 71 -0.76 4.90 -4.19
N ILE A 72 -0.71 6.22 -4.00
CA ILE A 72 -0.20 6.77 -2.75
C ILE A 72 -1.08 6.34 -1.59
N GLU A 73 -2.41 6.43 -1.68
CA GLU A 73 -3.29 5.93 -0.60
C GLU A 73 -3.12 4.42 -0.35
N LYS A 74 -2.86 3.63 -1.41
CA LYS A 74 -2.62 2.18 -1.33
C LYS A 74 -1.35 1.85 -0.55
N TYR A 75 -0.29 2.64 -0.70
CA TYR A 75 1.05 2.36 -0.15
C TYR A 75 1.56 3.38 0.88
N PHE A 76 0.80 4.41 1.27
CA PHE A 76 1.28 5.58 2.02
C PHE A 76 2.07 5.24 3.30
N ASP A 77 1.61 4.25 4.07
CA ASP A 77 2.25 3.80 5.31
C ASP A 77 3.23 2.62 5.10
N ARG A 78 3.60 2.33 3.85
CA ARG A 78 4.53 1.26 3.48
C ARG A 78 5.86 1.85 3.00
N PRO A 79 6.99 1.14 3.27
CA PRO A 79 8.28 1.56 2.76
C PRO A 79 8.23 1.78 1.24
N PHE A 80 8.79 2.89 0.77
CA PHE A 80 8.80 3.23 -0.66
C PHE A 80 9.41 2.09 -1.51
N ASN A 81 10.41 1.38 -0.99
CA ASN A 81 11.03 0.24 -1.66
C ASN A 81 10.04 -0.89 -1.99
N LEU A 82 9.01 -1.08 -1.16
CA LEU A 82 7.94 -2.04 -1.46
C LEU A 82 7.17 -1.57 -2.69
N PHE A 83 6.75 -0.31 -2.72
CA PHE A 83 6.10 0.27 -3.89
C PHE A 83 7.00 0.16 -5.13
N ALA A 84 8.23 0.66 -5.06
CA ALA A 84 9.18 0.66 -6.17
C ALA A 84 9.48 -0.74 -6.73
N SER A 85 9.56 -1.76 -5.87
CA SER A 85 9.79 -3.15 -6.30
C SER A 85 8.69 -3.74 -7.18
N ASN A 86 7.44 -3.27 -7.04
CA ASN A 86 6.29 -3.77 -7.80
C ASN A 86 6.02 -2.98 -9.08
N TYR A 87 6.74 -1.88 -9.32
CA TYR A 87 6.49 -0.98 -10.44
C TYR A 87 7.76 -0.61 -11.21
N ASP A 88 8.89 -1.27 -10.94
CA ASP A 88 10.14 -1.11 -11.68
C ASP A 88 10.58 0.36 -11.86
N LEU A 89 10.49 1.13 -10.77
CA LEU A 89 10.68 2.57 -10.83
C LEU A 89 12.16 2.94 -11.13
N PRO A 90 12.41 4.15 -11.66
CA PRO A 90 13.76 4.67 -11.85
C PRO A 90 14.56 4.72 -10.54
N SER A 91 15.87 4.49 -10.59
CA SER A 91 16.70 4.40 -9.39
C SER A 91 16.89 5.74 -8.67
N GLU A 92 16.66 6.86 -9.37
CA GLU A 92 16.74 8.18 -8.75
C GLU A 92 15.52 8.51 -7.88
N TRP A 93 14.46 7.68 -7.92
CA TRP A 93 13.30 7.88 -7.06
C TRP A 93 13.52 7.23 -5.71
N ASN A 94 13.30 7.99 -4.66
CA ASN A 94 13.45 7.53 -3.28
C ASN A 94 12.23 7.83 -2.40
N ALA A 95 11.26 8.57 -2.92
CA ALA A 95 10.06 8.93 -2.20
C ALA A 95 8.82 8.99 -3.12
N TYR A 96 7.65 8.91 -2.50
CA TYR A 96 6.37 9.15 -3.19
C TYR A 96 6.25 10.56 -3.78
N TRP A 97 7.11 11.50 -3.37
CA TRP A 97 7.16 12.86 -3.93
C TRP A 97 7.70 12.90 -5.37
N ASP A 98 8.66 12.03 -5.72
CA ASP A 98 9.23 11.97 -7.07
C ASP A 98 8.17 11.57 -8.10
N PHE A 99 7.26 10.72 -7.66
CA PHE A 99 6.12 10.23 -8.43
C PHE A 99 5.14 11.35 -8.85
N ARG A 100 5.01 12.39 -8.02
CA ARG A 100 4.13 13.52 -8.30
C ARG A 100 4.68 14.44 -9.39
N GLN A 101 6.00 14.65 -9.42
CA GLN A 101 6.64 15.65 -10.28
C GLN A 101 6.70 15.27 -11.76
N ARG A 102 6.47 13.99 -12.10
CA ARG A 102 6.60 13.48 -13.47
C ARG A 102 5.25 13.44 -14.18
N GLU A 103 5.25 13.86 -15.44
CA GLU A 103 4.11 13.70 -16.36
C GLU A 103 4.21 12.35 -17.10
N ASN A 104 3.07 11.77 -17.49
CA ASN A 104 2.98 10.54 -18.28
C ASN A 104 3.62 9.30 -17.61
N VAL A 105 3.65 9.27 -16.28
CA VAL A 105 4.16 8.13 -15.50
C VAL A 105 3.38 6.86 -15.82
N MET A 106 2.09 7.01 -16.09
CA MET A 106 1.20 5.92 -16.50
C MET A 106 1.52 5.31 -17.85
N GLN A 107 2.10 6.09 -18.77
CA GLN A 107 2.43 5.61 -20.11
C GLN A 107 3.80 4.95 -20.16
N ASN A 108 4.73 5.43 -19.33
CA ASN A 108 6.14 5.10 -19.45
C ASN A 108 6.64 4.10 -18.40
N GLN A 109 6.03 4.05 -17.21
CA GLN A 109 6.61 3.39 -16.03
C GLN A 109 5.61 2.51 -15.29
N LEU A 110 4.36 2.95 -15.19
CA LEU A 110 3.30 2.20 -14.52
C LEU A 110 2.43 1.47 -15.53
N SER A 111 3.05 0.59 -16.31
CA SER A 111 2.24 -0.44 -16.95
C SER A 111 1.53 -1.22 -15.83
N ILE A 112 0.21 -1.12 -15.77
CA ILE A 112 -0.67 -1.82 -14.83
C ILE A 112 -0.56 -3.31 -15.16
N TYR A 113 0.47 -4.02 -14.68
CA TYR A 113 0.62 -5.47 -14.86
C TYR A 113 0.46 -5.96 -16.32
N GLY A 114 0.90 -5.19 -17.31
CA GLY A 114 0.69 -5.51 -18.73
C GLY A 114 -0.77 -5.41 -19.20
N THR A 115 -1.62 -4.68 -18.49
CA THR A 115 -3.03 -4.46 -18.85
C THR A 115 -3.24 -3.23 -19.71
N GLU A 116 -2.18 -2.62 -20.23
CA GLU A 116 -2.25 -1.55 -21.23
C GLU A 116 -2.95 -2.10 -22.46
N GLY A 117 -4.19 -1.65 -22.70
CA GLY A 117 -5.01 -2.15 -23.80
C GLY A 117 -5.88 -3.35 -23.44
N ALA A 118 -5.84 -3.84 -22.20
CA ALA A 118 -6.82 -4.81 -21.70
C ALA A 118 -8.22 -4.20 -21.72
N LYS A 119 -9.18 -4.94 -22.28
CA LYS A 119 -10.59 -4.55 -22.33
C LYS A 119 -11.28 -4.86 -20.99
N GLY A 120 -12.45 -4.26 -20.77
CA GLY A 120 -13.19 -4.40 -19.51
C GLY A 120 -13.40 -5.84 -19.05
N GLU A 121 -13.69 -6.78 -19.95
CA GLU A 121 -13.81 -8.20 -19.59
C GLU A 121 -12.48 -8.84 -19.18
N GLN A 122 -11.38 -8.51 -19.86
CA GLN A 122 -10.05 -9.01 -19.48
C GLN A 122 -9.65 -8.50 -18.09
N LEU A 123 -9.93 -7.23 -17.78
CA LEU A 123 -9.68 -6.66 -16.46
C LEU A 123 -10.50 -7.35 -15.36
N LYS A 124 -11.76 -7.73 -15.65
CA LYS A 124 -12.57 -8.52 -14.72
C LYS A 124 -12.00 -9.92 -14.49
N THR A 125 -11.54 -10.59 -15.54
CA THR A 125 -10.88 -11.89 -15.44
C THR A 125 -9.62 -11.80 -14.59
N ILE A 126 -8.73 -10.84 -14.88
CA ILE A 126 -7.50 -10.62 -14.10
C ILE A 126 -7.82 -10.34 -12.63
N ALA A 127 -8.82 -9.51 -12.34
CA ALA A 127 -9.25 -9.24 -10.97
C ALA A 127 -9.81 -10.48 -10.27
N ALA A 128 -10.55 -11.34 -10.98
CA ALA A 128 -11.09 -12.59 -10.45
C ALA A 128 -9.99 -13.63 -10.20
N ASP A 129 -9.03 -13.75 -11.11
CA ASP A 129 -7.87 -14.64 -10.96
C ASP A 129 -7.01 -14.22 -9.78
N TYR A 130 -6.77 -12.91 -9.63
CA TYR A 130 -6.06 -12.36 -8.48
C TYR A 130 -6.80 -12.63 -7.16
N ASP A 131 -8.12 -12.44 -7.13
CA ASP A 131 -8.94 -12.75 -5.95
C ASP A 131 -8.89 -14.24 -5.58
N ALA A 132 -8.98 -15.12 -6.58
CA ALA A 132 -8.87 -16.56 -6.38
C ALA A 132 -7.48 -16.96 -5.85
N PHE A 133 -6.42 -16.39 -6.41
CA PHE A 133 -5.05 -16.58 -5.93
C PHE A 133 -4.90 -16.13 -4.47
N MET A 134 -5.33 -14.92 -4.13
CA MET A 134 -5.19 -14.36 -2.79
C MET A 134 -5.99 -15.12 -1.72
N LYS A 135 -7.08 -15.78 -2.09
CA LYS A 135 -7.85 -16.65 -1.18
C LYS A 135 -7.13 -17.95 -0.84
N GLN A 136 -6.31 -18.47 -1.76
CA GLN A 136 -5.51 -19.68 -1.55
C GLN A 136 -4.14 -19.38 -0.92
N PHE A 137 -3.64 -18.16 -1.14
CA PHE A 137 -2.35 -17.73 -0.65
C PHE A 137 -2.34 -17.61 0.88
N SER A 138 -1.24 -18.04 1.53
CA SER A 138 -1.15 -17.98 3.00
C SER A 138 -1.22 -16.53 3.49
N PRO A 139 -2.10 -16.21 4.45
CA PRO A 139 -2.28 -14.86 4.97
C PRO A 139 -1.05 -14.33 5.72
N GLU A 140 -0.19 -15.22 6.23
CA GLU A 140 1.06 -14.86 6.90
C GLU A 140 2.06 -14.17 5.97
N TRP A 141 1.92 -14.39 4.65
CA TRP A 141 2.74 -13.78 3.61
C TRP A 141 2.02 -12.64 2.87
N GLN A 142 0.89 -12.18 3.41
CA GLN A 142 0.13 -11.09 2.81
C GLN A 142 0.47 -9.77 3.50
N ILE A 143 0.84 -8.78 2.71
CA ILE A 143 1.01 -7.41 3.16
C ILE A 143 -0.34 -6.70 3.01
N VAL A 144 -0.85 -6.17 4.12
CA VAL A 144 -2.03 -5.30 4.11
C VAL A 144 -1.69 -3.96 3.46
N LEU A 145 -2.48 -3.56 2.48
CA LEU A 145 -2.44 -2.26 1.81
C LEU A 145 -3.52 -1.35 2.39
N PHE A 146 -3.54 -0.08 1.98
CA PHE A 146 -4.52 0.91 2.47
C PHE A 146 -4.57 0.97 4.00
N GLN A 147 -3.40 0.99 4.65
CA GLN A 147 -3.28 0.83 6.09
C GLN A 147 -4.20 1.79 6.88
N ARG A 148 -4.24 3.07 6.47
CA ARG A 148 -5.15 4.07 7.04
C ARG A 148 -6.63 3.68 6.94
N LEU A 149 -7.07 3.17 5.79
CA LEU A 149 -8.46 2.74 5.57
C LEU A 149 -8.77 1.39 6.25
N SER A 150 -7.76 0.58 6.51
CA SER A 150 -7.90 -0.70 7.20
C SER A 150 -8.07 -0.57 8.71
N GLN A 151 -7.67 0.55 9.33
CA GLN A 151 -7.76 0.72 10.79
C GLN A 151 -9.20 0.68 11.33
N PRO A 152 -10.18 1.41 10.75
CA PRO A 152 -11.58 1.25 11.18
C PRO A 152 -12.09 -0.19 11.02
N ALA A 153 -11.78 -0.83 9.89
CA ALA A 153 -12.16 -2.22 9.64
C ALA A 153 -11.53 -3.19 10.66
N GLN A 154 -10.30 -2.92 11.10
CA GLN A 154 -9.62 -3.68 12.15
C GLN A 154 -10.35 -3.57 13.49
N ARG A 155 -10.77 -2.35 13.86
CA ARG A 155 -11.50 -2.08 15.11
C ARG A 155 -12.86 -2.76 15.10
N ASP A 156 -13.59 -2.65 13.98
CA ASP A 156 -14.88 -3.30 13.81
C ASP A 156 -14.75 -4.83 13.84
N PHE A 157 -13.71 -5.38 13.22
CA PHE A 157 -13.41 -6.81 13.26
C PHE A 157 -13.18 -7.30 14.70
N LEU A 158 -12.33 -6.60 15.46
CA LEU A 158 -12.05 -6.95 16.86
C LEU A 158 -13.30 -6.83 17.73
N ARG A 159 -14.03 -5.73 17.59
CA ARG A 159 -15.30 -5.50 18.28
C ARG A 159 -16.27 -6.65 18.02
N GLN A 160 -16.52 -6.99 16.76
CA GLN A 160 -17.41 -8.09 16.39
C GLN A 160 -16.96 -9.44 16.97
N ARG A 161 -15.65 -9.74 16.91
CA ARG A 161 -15.08 -11.00 17.40
C ARG A 161 -15.30 -11.15 18.91
N TYR A 162 -15.00 -10.12 19.69
CA TYR A 162 -15.09 -10.20 21.14
C TYR A 162 -16.49 -9.95 21.69
N ASP A 163 -17.29 -9.09 21.04
CA ASP A 163 -18.71 -8.91 21.37
C ASP A 163 -19.48 -10.22 21.26
N SER A 164 -19.16 -11.06 20.26
CA SER A 164 -19.82 -12.37 20.08
C SER A 164 -19.58 -13.34 21.24
N ARG A 165 -18.59 -13.07 22.10
CA ARG A 165 -18.23 -13.89 23.26
C ARG A 165 -18.76 -13.33 24.58
N VAL A 166 -19.29 -12.11 24.59
CA VAL A 166 -19.89 -11.53 25.79
C VAL A 166 -21.19 -12.25 26.11
N THR A 167 -21.28 -12.80 27.32
CA THR A 167 -22.49 -13.47 27.81
C THR A 167 -23.32 -12.51 28.68
N GLY A 168 -24.63 -12.48 28.49
CA GLY A 168 -25.57 -11.65 29.27
C GLY A 168 -26.23 -10.54 28.46
N ASN A 169 -27.21 -9.88 29.04
CA ASN A 169 -27.96 -8.77 28.41
C ASN A 169 -27.26 -7.43 28.66
N LEU A 170 -25.99 -7.32 28.27
CA LEU A 170 -25.24 -6.06 28.33
C LEU A 170 -25.45 -5.28 27.04
N HIS A 171 -25.43 -3.95 27.12
CA HIS A 171 -25.62 -3.08 25.96
C HIS A 171 -24.66 -1.89 25.96
N GLY A 172 -24.31 -1.42 24.76
CA GLY A 172 -23.50 -0.22 24.58
C GLY A 172 -22.14 -0.33 25.26
N LYS A 173 -21.83 0.63 26.16
CA LYS A 173 -20.53 0.71 26.83
C LYS A 173 -20.23 -0.46 27.76
N GLU A 174 -21.25 -1.06 28.38
CA GLU A 174 -21.05 -2.22 29.27
C GLU A 174 -20.64 -3.46 28.49
N GLN A 175 -21.23 -3.65 27.31
CA GLN A 175 -20.86 -4.74 26.40
C GLN A 175 -19.43 -4.54 25.86
N GLU A 176 -19.09 -3.32 25.43
CA GLU A 176 -17.73 -3.00 24.96
C GLU A 176 -16.70 -3.24 26.07
N ALA A 177 -16.98 -2.82 27.31
CA ALA A 177 -16.08 -3.04 28.43
C ALA A 177 -15.87 -4.54 28.72
N ALA A 178 -16.94 -5.34 28.68
CA ALA A 178 -16.85 -6.80 28.86
C ALA A 178 -16.06 -7.46 27.72
N ALA A 179 -16.27 -7.04 26.47
CA ALA A 179 -15.52 -7.54 25.31
C ALA A 179 -14.02 -7.22 25.41
N LEU A 180 -13.67 -6.00 25.85
CA LEU A 180 -12.29 -5.59 26.08
C LEU A 180 -11.63 -6.35 27.23
N ASP A 181 -12.37 -6.67 28.29
CA ASP A 181 -11.88 -7.50 29.39
C ASP A 181 -11.54 -8.93 28.91
N ILE A 182 -12.41 -9.54 28.10
CA ILE A 182 -12.15 -10.86 27.49
C ILE A 182 -10.91 -10.79 26.58
N MET A 183 -10.79 -9.73 25.77
CA MET A 183 -9.63 -9.57 24.90
C MET A 183 -8.33 -9.41 25.70
N ALA A 184 -8.33 -8.58 26.74
CA ALA A 184 -7.16 -8.38 27.58
C ALA A 184 -6.72 -9.67 28.28
N GLU A 185 -7.66 -10.50 28.73
CA GLU A 185 -7.39 -11.83 29.28
C GLU A 185 -6.76 -12.76 28.24
N ASP A 186 -7.34 -12.82 27.04
CA ASP A 186 -6.86 -13.65 25.93
C ASP A 186 -5.45 -13.27 25.45
N THR A 187 -5.18 -11.98 25.28
CA THR A 187 -3.91 -11.49 24.72
C THR A 187 -2.83 -11.31 25.79
N GLY A 188 -3.20 -11.31 27.08
CA GLY A 188 -2.29 -10.97 28.17
C GLY A 188 -1.86 -9.50 28.17
N GLU A 189 -2.60 -8.64 27.45
CA GLU A 189 -2.31 -7.21 27.38
C GLU A 189 -3.02 -6.43 28.49
N GLY A 190 -2.60 -5.19 28.71
CA GLY A 190 -3.28 -4.29 29.64
C GLY A 190 -4.72 -4.01 29.24
N LYS A 191 -5.56 -3.64 30.22
CA LYS A 191 -6.95 -3.24 29.95
C LYS A 191 -6.99 -1.99 29.07
N PHE A 192 -7.63 -2.12 27.92
CA PHE A 192 -7.92 -0.99 27.03
C PHE A 192 -9.22 -0.32 27.45
N THR A 193 -9.31 1.00 27.27
CA THR A 193 -10.54 1.76 27.55
C THR A 193 -11.51 1.80 26.37
N SER A 194 -11.06 1.45 25.16
CA SER A 194 -11.87 1.36 23.95
C SER A 194 -11.11 0.61 22.86
N PHE A 195 -11.85 -0.01 21.92
CA PHE A 195 -11.26 -0.60 20.70
C PHE A 195 -10.50 0.42 19.84
N GLU A 196 -10.81 1.72 19.97
CA GLU A 196 -10.16 2.79 19.21
C GLU A 196 -8.63 2.89 19.47
N TYR A 197 -8.19 2.47 20.66
CA TYR A 197 -6.79 2.51 21.07
C TYR A 197 -5.98 1.29 20.67
N ILE A 198 -6.62 0.25 20.11
CA ILE A 198 -5.94 -0.97 19.71
C ILE A 198 -5.46 -0.81 18.27
N THR A 199 -4.14 -0.84 18.09
CA THR A 199 -3.50 -0.83 16.77
C THR A 199 -2.69 -2.10 16.59
N TYR A 200 -2.47 -2.52 15.34
CA TYR A 200 -1.57 -3.63 15.00
C TYR A 200 -0.25 -3.13 14.39
N ASP A 201 0.34 -2.08 14.98
CA ASP A 201 1.49 -1.41 14.36
C ASP A 201 2.75 -2.29 14.36
N VAL A 202 2.87 -3.19 15.34
CA VAL A 202 3.94 -4.20 15.38
C VAL A 202 3.69 -5.25 14.30
N GLU A 203 2.47 -5.79 14.25
CA GLU A 203 2.15 -6.92 13.38
C GLU A 203 2.18 -6.53 11.90
N LYS A 204 1.74 -5.31 11.59
CA LYS A 204 1.82 -4.75 10.25
C LYS A 204 3.25 -4.57 9.77
N ASN A 205 4.20 -4.41 10.69
CA ASN A 205 5.60 -4.09 10.41
C ASN A 205 6.54 -5.22 10.83
N PHE A 206 6.04 -6.45 10.92
CA PHE A 206 6.92 -7.57 11.22
C PHE A 206 8.09 -7.62 10.24
N PRO A 207 9.30 -7.92 10.72
CA PRO A 207 10.50 -7.91 9.90
C PRO A 207 10.55 -9.18 9.07
N PHE A 208 9.64 -9.31 8.12
CA PHE A 208 9.55 -10.47 7.24
C PHE A 208 10.84 -10.66 6.41
N HIS A 209 11.66 -9.63 6.25
CA HIS A 209 12.98 -9.74 5.61
C HIS A 209 14.06 -10.33 6.53
N ALA A 210 13.82 -10.39 7.84
CA ALA A 210 14.77 -10.95 8.78
C ALA A 210 14.78 -12.48 8.69
N GLN A 211 15.98 -13.04 8.51
CA GLN A 211 16.20 -14.46 8.35
C GLN A 211 15.65 -15.30 9.52
N ARG A 212 15.88 -14.82 10.75
CA ARG A 212 15.55 -15.53 12.00
C ARG A 212 14.23 -15.13 12.63
N TRP A 213 13.46 -14.28 11.97
CA TRP A 213 12.15 -13.92 12.47
C TRP A 213 11.14 -15.02 12.12
N PHE A 214 10.41 -15.47 13.13
CA PHE A 214 9.31 -16.41 13.04
C PHE A 214 8.07 -15.78 13.66
N PRO A 215 6.86 -16.06 13.14
CA PRO A 215 5.64 -15.58 13.76
C PRO A 215 5.52 -16.13 15.18
N GLU A 216 5.15 -15.26 16.11
CA GLU A 216 4.90 -15.66 17.50
C GLU A 216 3.54 -16.36 17.59
N ASP A 217 3.48 -17.49 18.30
CA ASP A 217 2.23 -18.21 18.55
C ASP A 217 1.46 -17.54 19.71
N VAL A 218 1.00 -16.32 19.46
CA VAL A 218 0.26 -15.48 20.43
C VAL A 218 -1.11 -15.12 19.87
N VAL A 219 -2.12 -15.03 20.74
CA VAL A 219 -3.52 -14.76 20.34
C VAL A 219 -3.63 -13.47 19.51
N ARG A 220 -2.83 -12.47 19.86
CA ARG A 220 -2.75 -11.20 19.13
C ARG A 220 -2.34 -11.39 17.66
N TYR A 221 -1.34 -12.23 17.40
CA TYR A 221 -0.89 -12.56 16.05
C TYR A 221 -2.00 -13.28 15.27
N HIS A 222 -2.66 -14.26 15.89
CA HIS A 222 -3.78 -14.97 15.27
C HIS A 222 -4.95 -14.05 14.94
N ASN A 223 -5.29 -13.12 15.84
CA ASN A 223 -6.31 -12.11 15.57
C ASN A 223 -5.93 -11.20 14.39
N TYR A 224 -4.65 -10.82 14.28
CA TYR A 224 -4.16 -10.07 13.12
C TYR A 224 -4.30 -10.88 11.83
N ILE A 225 -3.86 -12.13 11.82
CA ILE A 225 -3.96 -13.00 10.64
C ILE A 225 -5.41 -13.24 10.23
N ASP A 226 -6.33 -13.45 11.18
CA ASP A 226 -7.76 -13.57 10.88
C ASP A 226 -8.35 -12.26 10.35
N PHE A 227 -7.89 -11.11 10.85
CA PHE A 227 -8.24 -9.81 10.27
C PHE A 227 -7.73 -9.71 8.82
N VAL A 228 -6.48 -10.07 8.54
CA VAL A 228 -5.95 -10.10 7.17
C VAL A 228 -6.80 -11.00 6.27
N LYS A 229 -7.22 -12.19 6.73
CA LYS A 229 -8.12 -13.06 5.95
C LYS A 229 -9.45 -12.37 5.62
N SER A 230 -10.01 -11.60 6.56
CA SER A 230 -11.30 -10.90 6.37
C SER A 230 -11.26 -9.76 5.35
N LEU A 231 -10.08 -9.18 5.08
CA LEU A 231 -9.96 -8.07 4.15
C LEU A 231 -10.20 -8.49 2.68
N PRO A 232 -10.68 -7.56 1.83
CA PRO A 232 -10.75 -7.79 0.39
C PRO A 232 -9.37 -8.12 -0.20
N SER A 233 -9.32 -8.99 -1.21
CA SER A 233 -8.06 -9.36 -1.89
C SER A 233 -7.34 -8.15 -2.49
N THR A 234 -8.08 -7.15 -2.97
CA THR A 234 -7.51 -5.90 -3.51
C THR A 234 -6.81 -5.02 -2.48
N TRP A 235 -7.04 -5.26 -1.18
CA TRP A 235 -6.42 -4.55 -0.07
C TRP A 235 -5.20 -5.29 0.48
N LYS A 236 -4.76 -6.33 -0.23
CA LYS A 236 -3.67 -7.18 0.18
C LYS A 236 -2.79 -7.46 -1.02
N MET A 237 -1.52 -7.75 -0.77
CA MET A 237 -0.60 -8.23 -1.79
C MET A 237 0.32 -9.30 -1.21
N PRO A 238 0.79 -10.26 -2.02
CA PRO A 238 1.78 -11.21 -1.56
C PRO A 238 3.10 -10.49 -1.31
N GLN A 239 3.84 -10.94 -0.29
CA GLN A 239 5.23 -10.58 -0.17
C GLN A 239 6.04 -11.28 -1.26
N THR A 240 6.75 -10.51 -2.08
CA THR A 240 7.52 -11.05 -3.20
C THR A 240 8.98 -11.29 -2.83
N ALA A 241 9.58 -12.33 -3.41
CA ALA A 241 11.03 -12.58 -3.30
C ALA A 241 11.85 -11.40 -3.84
N LYS A 242 11.34 -10.76 -4.90
CA LYS A 242 11.91 -9.54 -5.47
C LYS A 242 12.03 -8.44 -4.42
N TYR A 243 10.98 -8.15 -3.66
CA TYR A 243 11.04 -7.15 -2.60
C TYR A 243 12.12 -7.46 -1.55
N LEU A 244 12.21 -8.72 -1.11
CA LEU A 244 13.23 -9.15 -0.14
C LEU A 244 14.65 -9.01 -0.68
N TRP A 245 14.85 -9.37 -1.96
CA TRP A 245 16.13 -9.26 -2.66
C TRP A 245 16.54 -7.81 -2.85
N LEU A 246 15.62 -6.96 -3.30
CA LEU A 246 15.87 -5.52 -3.50
C LEU A 246 16.21 -4.81 -2.20
N THR A 247 15.56 -5.17 -1.09
CA THR A 247 15.90 -4.63 0.22
C THR A 247 17.36 -4.91 0.57
N TYR A 248 17.83 -6.14 0.33
CA TYR A 248 19.24 -6.48 0.53
C TYR A 248 20.19 -5.72 -0.41
N LEU A 249 19.82 -5.57 -1.68
CA LEU A 249 20.63 -4.81 -2.64
C LEU A 249 20.76 -3.33 -2.23
N LEU A 250 19.67 -2.72 -1.77
CA LEU A 250 19.67 -1.35 -1.26
C LEU A 250 20.54 -1.22 0.00
N ASP A 251 20.43 -2.17 0.92
CA ASP A 251 21.25 -2.22 2.15
C ASP A 251 22.75 -2.41 1.86
N SER A 252 23.11 -2.98 0.70
CA SER A 252 24.51 -3.12 0.28
C SER A 252 25.20 -1.79 -0.03
N GLY A 253 24.42 -0.73 -0.29
CA GLY A 253 24.92 0.59 -0.66
C GLY A 253 25.56 0.68 -2.05
N LYS A 254 25.55 -0.39 -2.85
CA LYS A 254 26.07 -0.38 -4.22
C LYS A 254 25.09 0.32 -5.18
N SER A 255 25.61 1.16 -6.07
CA SER A 255 24.80 1.76 -7.14
C SER A 255 24.51 0.73 -8.25
N ILE A 256 23.49 1.00 -9.06
CA ILE A 256 23.15 0.11 -10.19
C ILE A 256 24.30 -0.03 -11.19
N ASP A 257 25.08 1.03 -11.42
CA ASP A 257 26.26 1.00 -12.29
C ASP A 257 27.35 0.06 -11.75
N GLN A 258 27.56 0.08 -10.43
CA GLN A 258 28.52 -0.81 -9.77
C GLN A 258 28.07 -2.27 -9.88
N LEU A 259 26.77 -2.52 -9.68
CA LEU A 259 26.20 -3.87 -9.83
C LEU A 259 26.31 -4.36 -11.28
N ASN A 260 25.94 -3.53 -12.25
CA ASN A 260 26.03 -3.85 -13.68
C ASN A 260 27.47 -4.14 -14.13
N ALA A 261 28.43 -3.33 -13.68
CA ALA A 261 29.85 -3.55 -13.97
C ALA A 261 30.38 -4.88 -13.40
N GLY A 262 29.98 -5.22 -12.17
CA GLY A 262 30.39 -6.48 -11.53
C GLY A 262 29.71 -7.72 -12.11
N TRP A 263 28.42 -7.61 -12.47
CA TRP A 263 27.61 -8.74 -12.91
C TRP A 263 27.58 -8.94 -14.44
N GLY A 264 28.13 -7.99 -15.20
CA GLY A 264 28.00 -7.97 -16.66
C GLY A 264 26.57 -7.78 -17.15
N THR A 265 25.76 -7.03 -16.39
CA THR A 265 24.35 -6.74 -16.69
C THR A 265 24.15 -5.30 -17.13
N ASN A 266 22.93 -4.96 -17.56
CA ASN A 266 22.57 -3.60 -17.97
C ASN A 266 21.16 -3.23 -17.49
N TYR A 267 20.93 -3.39 -16.18
CA TYR A 267 19.68 -2.98 -15.54
C TYR A 267 19.62 -1.45 -15.45
N GLU A 268 18.47 -0.86 -15.77
CA GLU A 268 18.30 0.61 -15.74
C GLU A 268 18.19 1.15 -14.32
N SER A 269 17.68 0.33 -13.40
CA SER A 269 17.44 0.70 -12.00
C SER A 269 17.67 -0.49 -11.09
N ILE A 270 18.04 -0.22 -9.84
CA ILE A 270 18.12 -1.27 -8.82
C ILE A 270 16.77 -1.97 -8.66
N TYR A 271 15.65 -1.25 -8.78
CA TYR A 271 14.29 -1.81 -8.65
C TYR A 271 13.93 -2.78 -9.77
N SER A 272 14.61 -2.69 -10.93
CA SER A 272 14.43 -3.58 -12.08
C SER A 272 15.19 -4.90 -11.98
N VAL A 273 16.05 -5.07 -10.97
CA VAL A 273 16.83 -6.30 -10.79
C VAL A 273 15.90 -7.43 -10.32
N PRO A 274 15.69 -8.50 -11.11
CA PRO A 274 14.87 -9.62 -10.70
C PRO A 274 15.58 -10.44 -9.63
N PHE A 275 14.83 -11.13 -8.77
CA PHE A 275 15.39 -12.15 -7.90
C PHE A 275 15.71 -13.42 -8.72
N PRO A 276 16.99 -13.86 -8.80
CA PRO A 276 17.32 -15.04 -9.60
C PRO A 276 16.96 -16.33 -8.83
N LEU A 277 16.13 -17.17 -9.44
CA LEU A 277 15.66 -18.45 -8.87
C LEU A 277 16.76 -19.52 -8.80
N LYS A 278 17.83 -19.33 -9.56
CA LYS A 278 18.98 -20.23 -9.63
C LYS A 278 20.25 -19.41 -9.40
N PRO A 279 21.33 -20.03 -8.87
CA PRO A 279 22.61 -19.36 -8.74
C PRO A 279 23.02 -18.72 -10.08
N PRO A 280 23.32 -17.41 -10.11
CA PRO A 280 23.80 -16.73 -11.31
C PRO A 280 25.06 -17.37 -11.91
N VAL A 281 25.27 -17.20 -13.21
CA VAL A 281 26.47 -17.72 -13.89
C VAL A 281 27.70 -16.90 -13.52
N ASP A 282 27.55 -15.57 -13.48
CA ASP A 282 28.61 -14.64 -13.09
C ASP A 282 29.09 -14.87 -11.65
N ALA A 283 30.40 -14.73 -11.44
CA ALA A 283 31.03 -15.07 -10.16
C ALA A 283 30.69 -14.06 -9.05
N GLU A 284 30.70 -12.76 -9.34
CA GLU A 284 30.39 -11.74 -8.34
C GLU A 284 28.89 -11.76 -8.01
N PHE A 285 28.03 -11.88 -9.02
CA PHE A 285 26.59 -12.01 -8.81
C PHE A 285 26.27 -13.29 -8.03
N ARG A 286 26.90 -14.42 -8.37
CA ARG A 286 26.73 -15.68 -7.62
C ARG A 286 27.17 -15.55 -6.17
N GLN A 287 28.29 -14.89 -5.90
CA GLN A 287 28.77 -14.69 -4.54
C GLN A 287 27.75 -13.91 -3.71
N MET A 288 27.28 -12.77 -4.22
CA MET A 288 26.30 -11.93 -3.53
C MET A 288 24.95 -12.64 -3.35
N TRP A 289 24.49 -13.35 -4.39
CA TRP A 289 23.28 -14.17 -4.27
C TRP A 289 23.43 -15.26 -3.21
N THR A 290 24.59 -15.93 -3.15
CA THR A 290 24.85 -16.99 -2.17
C THR A 290 24.88 -16.43 -0.75
N GLU A 291 25.51 -15.28 -0.55
CA GLU A 291 25.52 -14.56 0.74
C GLU A 291 24.10 -14.20 1.17
N TYR A 292 23.30 -13.61 0.27
CA TYR A 292 21.90 -13.28 0.54
C TYR A 292 21.08 -14.51 0.93
N VAL A 293 21.14 -15.58 0.14
CA VAL A 293 20.41 -16.82 0.42
C VAL A 293 20.83 -17.42 1.75
N ARG A 294 22.12 -17.32 2.09
CA ARG A 294 22.67 -17.90 3.31
C ARG A 294 22.37 -17.08 4.56
N GLU A 295 22.40 -15.76 4.48
CA GLU A 295 22.41 -14.89 5.66
C GLU A 295 21.15 -14.04 5.82
N ARG A 296 20.38 -13.86 4.74
CA ARG A 296 19.23 -12.94 4.72
C ARG A 296 17.93 -13.62 4.34
N TRP A 297 17.96 -14.66 3.50
CA TRP A 297 16.74 -15.36 3.11
C TRP A 297 16.01 -15.94 4.33
N PRO A 298 14.70 -15.65 4.49
CA PRO A 298 13.90 -16.17 5.60
C PRO A 298 13.98 -17.70 5.73
N LEU A 299 14.40 -18.21 6.89
CA LEU A 299 14.51 -19.65 7.12
C LEU A 299 13.17 -20.37 6.99
N ARG A 300 12.09 -19.70 7.37
CA ARG A 300 10.71 -20.18 7.25
C ARG A 300 10.22 -20.36 5.81
N LEU A 301 10.95 -19.83 4.82
CA LEU A 301 10.68 -20.01 3.39
C LEU A 301 11.61 -21.04 2.74
N ILE A 302 12.39 -21.78 3.55
CA ILE A 302 13.25 -22.86 3.07
C ILE A 302 12.55 -24.18 3.33
N GLU A 303 12.41 -25.00 2.30
CA GLU A 303 11.99 -26.39 2.43
C GLU A 303 13.20 -27.31 2.31
N LEU A 304 13.36 -28.19 3.30
CA LEU A 304 14.35 -29.24 3.24
C LEU A 304 13.83 -30.41 2.39
N PRO A 305 14.67 -31.02 1.54
CA PRO A 305 14.31 -32.24 0.86
C PRO A 305 13.89 -33.32 1.89
N PRO A 306 12.84 -34.10 1.61
CA PRO A 306 12.44 -35.19 2.50
C PRO A 306 13.59 -36.19 2.66
N GLY A 307 14.08 -36.36 3.89
CA GLY A 307 15.18 -37.28 4.23
C GLY A 307 16.46 -36.62 4.74
N GLU A 308 16.64 -35.30 4.56
CA GLU A 308 17.80 -34.53 5.07
C GLU A 308 17.44 -33.79 6.37
N GLY A 309 16.92 -34.52 7.36
CA GLY A 309 16.47 -33.98 8.65
C GLY A 309 17.57 -33.71 9.67
N GLY A 310 18.79 -33.33 9.24
CA GLY A 310 19.78 -32.84 10.20
C GLY A 310 19.54 -31.36 10.51
N GLY A 311 19.81 -30.96 11.75
CA GLY A 311 19.50 -29.63 12.27
C GLY A 311 20.06 -28.48 11.43
N VAL A 312 19.73 -27.24 11.82
CA VAL A 312 20.01 -25.98 11.11
C VAL A 312 21.46 -25.83 10.62
N SER A 313 22.43 -26.56 11.19
CA SER A 313 23.81 -26.62 10.71
C SER A 313 23.99 -27.30 9.34
N GLN A 314 23.14 -28.26 8.95
CA GLN A 314 23.20 -28.94 7.64
C GLN A 314 22.61 -28.10 6.49
N LEU A 315 21.73 -27.14 6.80
CA LEU A 315 21.22 -26.15 5.83
C LEU A 315 22.33 -25.34 5.15
N TYR A 316 23.46 -25.14 5.82
CA TYR A 316 24.61 -24.40 5.29
C TYR A 316 25.52 -25.24 4.37
N GLN A 317 25.30 -26.56 4.28
CA GLN A 317 26.15 -27.49 3.54
C GLN A 317 25.43 -28.19 2.38
N SER A 318 24.10 -28.27 2.39
CA SER A 318 23.29 -28.83 1.30
C SER A 318 22.87 -27.78 0.26
N PRO A 319 22.63 -28.17 -1.01
CA PRO A 319 22.07 -27.29 -2.02
C PRO A 319 20.64 -26.87 -1.63
N VAL A 320 20.50 -25.68 -1.06
CA VAL A 320 19.23 -25.08 -0.63
C VAL A 320 18.28 -24.97 -1.82
N ARG A 321 17.09 -25.59 -1.73
CA ARG A 321 15.98 -25.29 -2.64
C ARG A 321 15.19 -24.14 -2.05
N ILE A 322 15.19 -23.01 -2.76
CA ILE A 322 14.38 -21.85 -2.41
C ILE A 322 12.97 -22.11 -2.92
N HIS A 323 12.01 -22.24 -2.00
CA HIS A 323 10.61 -22.36 -2.38
C HIS A 323 10.00 -20.96 -2.50
N LEU A 324 9.55 -20.61 -3.71
CA LEU A 324 8.71 -19.44 -3.91
C LEU A 324 7.27 -19.91 -3.98
N TRP A 325 6.56 -19.83 -2.85
CA TRP A 325 5.11 -19.97 -2.89
C TRP A 325 4.54 -18.86 -3.80
N GLY A 326 3.88 -19.26 -4.88
CA GLY A 326 3.14 -18.34 -5.76
C GLY A 326 3.88 -17.76 -6.96
N CYS A 327 5.14 -18.14 -7.24
CA CYS A 327 5.72 -17.82 -8.55
C CYS A 327 5.10 -18.74 -9.60
N CYS A 328 4.12 -18.22 -10.35
CA CYS A 328 3.72 -18.81 -11.60
C CYS A 328 5.00 -19.01 -12.46
N PRO A 329 5.23 -20.18 -13.08
CA PRO A 329 6.44 -20.43 -13.87
C PRO A 329 6.64 -19.44 -15.03
N ASP A 330 5.59 -18.72 -15.41
CA ASP A 330 5.61 -17.66 -16.41
C ASP A 330 5.90 -16.30 -15.73
N SER A 331 7.14 -15.86 -15.84
CA SER A 331 7.70 -14.62 -15.27
C SER A 331 7.04 -13.32 -15.76
N ARG A 332 5.97 -13.41 -16.54
CA ARG A 332 5.19 -12.27 -17.06
C ARG A 332 3.95 -11.95 -16.25
N VAL A 333 3.51 -12.83 -15.34
CA VAL A 333 2.27 -12.64 -14.58
C VAL A 333 2.53 -12.20 -13.12
N CYS A 334 3.78 -12.26 -12.67
CA CYS A 334 4.16 -11.97 -11.28
C CYS A 334 5.19 -10.84 -11.12
N ALA A 335 5.31 -9.94 -12.10
CA ALA A 335 6.06 -8.70 -11.96
C ALA A 335 5.15 -7.59 -11.45
#